data_AF-A0A6F8TXV7-F1
#
_entry.id   AF-A0A6F8TXV7-F1
#
_cell.length_a   1.000
_cell.length_b   1.000
_cell.length_c   1.000
_cell.angle_alpha   90.00
_cell.angle_beta   90.00
_cell.angle_gamma   90.00
#
_symmetry.space_group_name_H-M   'P 1'
#
loop_
_entity.id
_entity.type
_entity.pdbx_description
1 polymer ?
#
loop_
_entity_poly.entity_id
_entity_poly.type
_entity_poly.pdbx_seq_one_letter_code
_entity_poly.pdbx_strand_id
1 'polypeptide(L)'
;MRRLFKNVFKDTSLDDQQPALPPDMTYKDLQYRTKRGFLAKKLTEYAGMGAMEGDDLFYRSISMDSEAERNGEYGFFLEISEQMLEWADEGSDLREEIHRLTIRPEIQNAMLKAYEMFKEELFSERKSSEPVENALSLEDEKWKVYRDVILASTQGKLLLLLEKELTGYKQGRILAEGTIHIFSDIPRCRKLAQQTLEEMGYSNASIMSWLLVLSEAITNTIKHGEEGKMTLIEDEDQNEIRFMIEDKGPGFPLEDLPKATLLAGYSTKKSLGQGFTLMMKISKQVCLYSSTKGSTIILSFNREGHKGKINQTG
;
A
#
# COMPACT_ATOMS: atom_id res chain seq x y z
N MET A 1 -30.51 -4.81 -11.85
CA MET A 1 -29.05 -4.77 -11.59
C MET A 1 -28.36 -3.44 -11.89
N ARG A 2 -28.77 -2.63 -12.88
CA ARG A 2 -28.13 -1.31 -13.19
C ARG A 2 -28.46 -0.14 -12.22
N ARG A 3 -29.41 -0.28 -11.30
CA ARG A 3 -29.93 0.82 -10.47
C ARG A 3 -29.32 0.90 -9.06
N LEU A 4 -28.67 -0.16 -8.58
CA LEU A 4 -28.12 -0.24 -7.21
C LEU A 4 -26.77 0.49 -7.06
N PHE A 5 -26.03 0.70 -8.14
CA PHE A 5 -24.72 1.38 -8.12
C PHE A 5 -24.79 2.90 -7.98
N LYS A 6 -25.95 3.55 -8.19
CA LYS A 6 -26.05 5.02 -8.17
C LYS A 6 -26.18 5.63 -6.77
N ASN A 7 -26.55 4.85 -5.77
CA ASN A 7 -26.86 5.39 -4.43
C ASN A 7 -25.71 5.29 -3.43
N VAL A 8 -24.59 4.68 -3.80
CA VAL A 8 -23.37 4.60 -2.96
C VAL A 8 -22.44 5.81 -3.18
N PHE A 9 -22.65 6.60 -4.24
CA PHE A 9 -21.77 7.71 -4.65
C PHE A 9 -22.34 9.11 -4.38
N LYS A 10 -23.27 9.26 -3.43
CA LYS A 10 -23.85 10.57 -3.09
C LYS A 10 -23.64 10.92 -1.62
N ASP A 11 -22.38 11.25 -1.32
CA ASP A 11 -21.96 12.46 -0.58
C ASP A 11 -20.54 12.24 -0.05
N THR A 12 -19.58 12.88 -0.72
CA THR A 12 -18.39 13.50 -0.11
C THR A 12 -17.72 14.30 -1.21
N SER A 13 -18.09 15.58 -1.28
CA SER A 13 -17.34 16.60 -1.99
C SER A 13 -16.10 16.95 -1.18
N LEU A 14 -14.99 16.26 -1.44
CA LEU A 14 -13.63 16.78 -1.31
C LEU A 14 -12.82 16.16 -2.46
N ASP A 15 -12.11 17.01 -3.17
CA ASP A 15 -11.32 16.73 -4.36
C ASP A 15 -10.11 15.85 -3.95
N ASP A 16 -10.32 14.54 -3.90
CA ASP A 16 -9.32 13.55 -3.48
C ASP A 16 -8.84 12.79 -4.74
N GLN A 17 -8.20 13.52 -5.65
CA GLN A 17 -7.50 12.91 -6.78
C GLN A 17 -6.24 12.24 -6.25
N GLN A 18 -6.37 10.97 -5.85
CA GLN A 18 -5.22 10.11 -5.60
C GLN A 18 -4.31 10.14 -6.83
N PRO A 19 -3.05 10.58 -6.69
CA PRO A 19 -2.21 10.84 -7.84
C PRO A 19 -1.73 9.50 -8.42
N ALA A 20 -2.20 9.17 -9.62
CA ALA A 20 -1.89 7.90 -10.29
C ALA A 20 -0.44 7.87 -10.80
N LEU A 21 0.20 6.71 -10.71
CA LEU A 21 1.51 6.48 -11.32
C LEU A 21 1.42 6.63 -12.86
N PRO A 22 2.44 7.21 -13.51
CA PRO A 22 2.58 7.16 -14.96
C PRO A 22 2.53 5.71 -15.51
N PRO A 23 1.86 5.47 -16.65
CA PRO A 23 1.63 4.12 -17.19
C PRO A 23 2.92 3.36 -17.56
N ASP A 24 3.97 4.07 -17.98
CA ASP A 24 5.17 3.51 -18.62
C ASP A 24 6.44 3.60 -17.75
N MET A 25 6.28 3.71 -16.42
CA MET A 25 7.41 3.90 -15.49
C MET A 25 8.29 2.64 -15.39
N THR A 26 9.61 2.80 -15.58
CA THR A 26 10.59 1.74 -15.35
C THR A 26 10.96 1.61 -13.87
N TYR A 27 11.54 0.47 -13.45
CA TYR A 27 12.06 0.29 -12.09
C TYR A 27 13.09 1.37 -11.71
N LYS A 28 13.94 1.77 -12.66
CA LYS A 28 14.93 2.83 -12.45
C LYS A 28 14.25 4.17 -12.19
N ASP A 29 13.18 4.48 -12.92
CA ASP A 29 12.40 5.72 -12.75
C ASP A 29 11.66 5.73 -11.42
N LEU A 30 11.06 4.61 -11.02
CA LEU A 30 10.38 4.48 -9.73
C LEU A 30 11.37 4.62 -8.57
N GLN A 31 12.54 3.97 -8.66
CA GLN A 31 13.60 4.07 -7.66
C GLN A 31 14.09 5.53 -7.54
N TYR A 32 14.32 6.20 -8.67
CA TYR A 32 14.73 7.59 -8.72
C TYR A 32 13.68 8.52 -8.08
N ARG A 33 12.42 8.43 -8.53
CA ARG A 33 11.32 9.26 -8.01
C ARG A 33 11.04 9.03 -6.53
N THR A 34 11.21 7.80 -6.04
CA THR A 34 11.10 7.47 -4.62
C THR A 34 12.23 8.08 -3.81
N LYS A 35 13.48 7.96 -4.27
CA LYS A 35 14.64 8.60 -3.62
C LYS A 35 14.47 10.12 -3.56
N ARG A 36 14.08 10.74 -4.68
CA ARG A 36 13.83 12.19 -4.77
C ARG A 36 12.72 12.62 -3.81
N GLY A 37 11.61 11.90 -3.78
CA GLY A 37 10.46 12.21 -2.92
C GLY A 37 10.78 12.03 -1.44
N PHE A 38 11.51 10.96 -1.10
CA PHE A 38 11.94 10.70 0.28
C PHE A 38 12.88 11.81 0.76
N LEU A 39 13.85 12.18 -0.08
CA LEU A 39 14.76 13.27 0.23
C LEU A 39 14.01 14.59 0.40
N ALA A 40 13.08 14.94 -0.49
CA ALA A 40 12.27 16.16 -0.39
C ALA A 40 11.44 16.21 0.91
N LYS A 41 10.86 15.07 1.30
CA LYS A 41 10.17 14.93 2.60
C LYS A 41 11.12 15.18 3.78
N LYS A 42 12.35 14.65 3.74
CA LYS A 42 13.32 14.86 4.82
C LYS A 42 13.86 16.29 4.88
N LEU A 43 14.06 16.92 3.72
CA LEU A 43 14.49 18.31 3.65
C LEU A 43 13.43 19.25 4.23
N THR A 44 12.15 19.03 3.95
CA THR A 44 11.05 19.81 4.55
C THR A 44 10.94 19.59 6.06
N GLU A 45 11.00 18.34 6.52
CA GLU A 45 11.04 18.02 7.96
C GLU A 45 12.19 18.73 8.69
N TYR A 46 13.40 18.77 8.10
CA TYR A 46 14.57 19.41 8.73
C TYR A 46 14.62 20.93 8.56
N ALA A 47 13.97 21.47 7.53
CA ALA A 47 13.80 22.90 7.36
C ALA A 47 12.71 23.49 8.29
N GLY A 48 12.01 22.65 9.07
CA GLY A 48 10.99 23.08 10.03
C GLY A 48 9.59 23.26 9.41
N MET A 49 9.33 22.64 8.26
CA MET A 49 7.99 22.56 7.66
C MET A 49 7.21 21.38 8.27
N GLY A 50 5.89 21.46 8.27
CA GLY A 50 4.99 20.49 8.88
C GLY A 50 4.98 19.12 8.17
N ALA A 51 4.68 18.06 8.90
CA ALA A 51 4.71 16.68 8.39
C ALA A 51 3.75 16.43 7.21
N MET A 52 2.59 17.12 7.19
CA MET A 52 1.62 17.02 6.09
C MET A 52 2.18 17.53 4.75
N GLU A 53 3.09 18.51 4.79
CA GLU A 53 3.70 19.09 3.59
C GLU A 53 4.79 18.18 3.01
N GLY A 54 5.52 17.46 3.86
CA GLY A 54 6.51 16.47 3.45
C GLY A 54 5.90 15.23 2.81
N ASP A 55 4.75 14.78 3.31
CA ASP A 55 4.01 13.66 2.71
C ASP A 55 3.53 14.02 1.29
N ASP A 56 2.91 15.19 1.10
CA ASP A 56 2.46 15.67 -0.23
C ASP A 56 3.60 15.69 -1.27
N LEU A 57 4.79 16.13 -0.88
CA LEU A 57 5.98 16.15 -1.74
C LEU A 57 6.44 14.76 -2.18
N PHE A 58 6.38 13.78 -1.27
CA PHE A 58 6.71 12.40 -1.60
C PHE A 58 5.76 11.86 -2.68
N TYR A 59 4.45 12.09 -2.53
CA TYR A 59 3.46 11.67 -3.52
C TYR A 59 3.64 12.39 -4.86
N ARG A 60 3.87 13.71 -4.85
CA ARG A 60 4.14 14.50 -6.07
C ARG A 60 5.37 14.00 -6.82
N SER A 61 6.45 13.67 -6.10
CA SER A 61 7.66 13.14 -6.75
C SER A 61 7.40 11.87 -7.55
N ILE A 62 6.49 11.03 -7.07
CA ILE A 62 6.11 9.75 -7.68
C ILE A 62 5.21 9.98 -8.89
N SER A 63 4.25 10.89 -8.81
CA SER A 63 3.18 11.02 -9.81
C SER A 63 3.33 12.17 -10.82
N MET A 64 4.26 13.11 -10.63
CA MET A 64 4.44 14.27 -11.54
C MET A 64 5.12 13.89 -12.86
N ASP A 65 4.53 14.33 -13.98
CA ASP A 65 5.09 14.19 -15.34
C ASP A 65 5.37 15.55 -16.04
N SER A 66 5.06 16.72 -15.45
CA SER A 66 5.22 18.01 -16.15
C SER A 66 6.01 19.09 -15.38
N GLU A 67 6.83 19.86 -16.11
CA GLU A 67 7.57 21.05 -15.62
C GLU A 67 6.65 22.16 -15.11
N ALA A 68 5.38 22.21 -15.56
CA ALA A 68 4.44 23.29 -15.26
C ALA A 68 3.97 23.32 -13.78
N GLU A 69 4.13 22.21 -13.05
CA GLU A 69 3.71 22.08 -11.64
C GLU A 69 4.84 22.31 -10.64
N ARG A 70 6.05 22.68 -11.11
CA ARG A 70 7.23 23.01 -10.29
C ARG A 70 7.20 24.42 -9.67
N ASN A 71 6.21 25.24 -10.02
CA ASN A 71 6.13 26.62 -9.53
C ASN A 71 5.58 26.69 -8.08
N GLY A 72 6.47 26.90 -7.10
CA GLY A 72 6.13 27.16 -5.69
C GLY A 72 7.23 26.73 -4.70
N GLU A 73 7.07 27.04 -3.41
CA GLU A 73 8.03 26.63 -2.35
C GLU A 73 8.21 25.10 -2.28
N TYR A 74 7.20 24.33 -2.70
CA TYR A 74 7.21 22.86 -2.73
C TYR A 74 8.01 22.29 -3.91
N GLY A 75 7.99 22.95 -5.08
CA GLY A 75 8.79 22.55 -6.24
C GLY A 75 10.29 22.67 -5.95
N PHE A 76 10.67 23.69 -5.18
CA PHE A 76 12.05 23.90 -4.76
C PHE A 76 12.65 22.71 -4.00
N PHE A 77 11.90 22.06 -3.09
CA PHE A 77 12.41 20.89 -2.36
C PHE A 77 12.62 19.65 -3.24
N LEU A 78 11.78 19.49 -4.28
CA LEU A 78 11.98 18.44 -5.27
C LEU A 78 13.20 18.73 -6.16
N GLU A 79 13.38 20.00 -6.55
CA GLU A 79 14.53 20.45 -7.36
C GLU A 79 15.86 20.25 -6.65
N ILE A 80 15.98 20.68 -5.38
CA ILE A 80 17.23 20.47 -4.63
C ILE A 80 17.47 19.00 -4.30
N SER A 81 16.41 18.19 -4.17
CA SER A 81 16.53 16.74 -3.96
C SER A 81 17.03 16.03 -5.23
N GLU A 82 16.52 16.43 -6.39
CA GLU A 82 16.99 16.01 -7.71
C GLU A 82 18.46 16.38 -7.89
N GLN A 83 18.83 17.63 -7.61
CA GLN A 83 20.19 18.12 -7.71
C GLN A 83 21.18 17.35 -6.80
N MET A 84 20.78 17.04 -5.56
CA MET A 84 21.62 16.23 -4.65
C MET A 84 21.84 14.80 -5.19
N LEU A 85 20.84 14.20 -5.83
CA LEU A 85 20.97 12.87 -6.43
C LEU A 85 21.84 12.91 -7.68
N GLU A 86 21.71 13.95 -8.51
CA GLU A 86 22.57 14.17 -9.68
C GLU A 86 24.04 14.33 -9.28
N TRP A 87 24.34 15.12 -8.26
CA TRP A 87 25.72 15.25 -7.75
C TRP A 87 26.30 13.92 -7.27
N ALA A 88 25.48 13.05 -6.69
CA ALA A 88 25.93 11.73 -6.26
C ALA A 88 26.19 10.80 -7.44
N ASP A 89 25.32 10.83 -8.45
CA ASP A 89 25.51 10.07 -9.70
C ASP A 89 26.74 10.56 -10.50
N GLU A 90 27.11 11.83 -10.37
CA GLU A 90 28.33 12.43 -10.96
C GLU A 90 29.60 12.15 -10.15
N GLY A 91 29.49 11.59 -8.94
CA GLY A 91 30.63 11.36 -8.04
C GLY A 91 31.19 12.64 -7.40
N SER A 92 30.39 13.71 -7.34
CA SER A 92 30.78 14.99 -6.74
C SER A 92 30.85 14.92 -5.21
N ASP A 93 31.65 15.80 -4.59
CA ASP A 93 31.62 15.96 -3.13
C ASP A 93 30.37 16.74 -2.72
N LEU A 94 29.33 16.00 -2.31
CA LEU A 94 28.04 16.58 -1.91
C LEU A 94 28.19 17.62 -0.78
N ARG A 95 29.14 17.47 0.15
CA ARG A 95 29.32 18.46 1.21
C ARG A 95 29.79 19.77 0.62
N GLU A 96 30.77 19.73 -0.28
CA GLU A 96 31.25 20.93 -0.95
C GLU A 96 30.16 21.57 -1.82
N GLU A 97 29.43 20.78 -2.60
CA GLU A 97 28.36 21.30 -3.46
C GLU A 97 27.25 21.97 -2.65
N ILE A 98 26.84 21.38 -1.53
CA ILE A 98 25.86 21.98 -0.62
C ILE A 98 26.37 23.32 -0.05
N HIS A 99 27.66 23.43 0.29
CA HIS A 99 28.25 24.68 0.78
C HIS A 99 28.34 25.76 -0.32
N ARG A 100 28.51 25.37 -1.59
CA ARG A 100 28.55 26.28 -2.75
C ARG A 100 27.18 26.88 -3.07
N LEU A 101 26.08 26.23 -2.70
CA LEU A 101 24.74 26.76 -2.95
C LEU A 101 24.47 28.06 -2.18
N THR A 102 23.96 29.06 -2.90
CA THR A 102 23.46 30.30 -2.30
C THR A 102 21.97 30.14 -1.96
N ILE A 103 21.68 29.53 -0.82
CA ILE A 103 20.33 29.25 -0.32
C ILE A 103 20.18 29.67 1.15
N ARG A 104 18.96 29.58 1.68
CA ARG A 104 18.69 29.89 3.09
C ARG A 104 19.47 28.93 4.02
N PRO A 105 20.07 29.42 5.13
CA PRO A 105 20.85 28.58 6.04
C PRO A 105 20.07 27.39 6.61
N GLU A 106 18.77 27.56 6.88
CA GLU A 106 17.90 26.48 7.37
C GLU A 106 17.85 25.31 6.39
N ILE A 107 17.79 25.61 5.09
CA ILE A 107 17.71 24.63 4.00
C ILE A 107 19.08 23.98 3.79
N GLN A 108 20.16 24.77 3.79
CA GLN A 108 21.51 24.24 3.69
C GLN A 108 21.83 23.26 4.83
N ASN A 109 21.44 23.60 6.06
CA ASN A 109 21.57 22.71 7.22
C ASN A 109 20.71 21.45 7.09
N ALA A 110 19.49 21.57 6.54
CA ALA A 110 18.62 20.43 6.25
C ALA A 110 19.27 19.48 5.22
N MET A 111 19.87 20.01 4.15
CA MET A 111 20.58 19.24 3.13
C MET A 111 21.80 18.50 3.71
N LEU A 112 22.64 19.19 4.48
CA LEU A 112 23.79 18.57 5.15
C LEU A 112 23.33 17.46 6.10
N LYS A 113 22.30 17.72 6.89
CA LYS A 113 21.75 16.73 7.83
C LYS A 113 21.19 15.50 7.10
N ALA A 114 20.42 15.70 6.03
CA ALA A 114 19.89 14.60 5.23
C ALA A 114 21.01 13.79 4.57
N TYR A 115 22.03 14.45 4.01
CA TYR A 115 23.20 13.78 3.47
C TYR A 115 23.90 12.92 4.54
N GLU A 116 24.20 13.47 5.72
CA GLU A 116 24.88 12.71 6.78
C GLU A 116 24.09 11.49 7.25
N MET A 117 22.76 11.63 7.35
CA MET A 117 21.89 10.56 7.81
C MET A 117 21.68 9.46 6.76
N PHE A 118 21.69 9.81 5.47
CA PHE A 118 21.26 8.92 4.40
C PHE A 118 22.32 8.67 3.31
N LYS A 119 23.59 9.04 3.56
CA LYS A 119 24.71 8.84 2.61
C LYS A 119 24.78 7.44 2.01
N GLU A 120 24.64 6.40 2.84
CA GLU A 120 24.76 5.02 2.38
C GLU A 120 23.54 4.53 1.59
N GLU A 121 22.34 5.00 1.96
CA GLU A 121 21.07 4.52 1.41
C GLU A 121 20.70 5.26 0.11
N LEU A 122 21.01 6.55 0.03
CA LEU A 122 20.61 7.42 -1.08
C LEU A 122 21.74 7.68 -2.06
N PHE A 123 22.98 7.82 -1.59
CA PHE A 123 24.08 8.45 -2.33
C PHE A 123 25.30 7.56 -2.61
N SER A 124 25.35 6.32 -2.09
CA SER A 124 26.45 5.39 -2.40
C SER A 124 26.32 4.78 -3.80
N GLU A 125 27.42 4.81 -4.57
CA GLU A 125 27.50 4.15 -5.88
C GLU A 125 27.18 2.65 -5.76
N ARG A 126 26.21 2.17 -6.55
CA ARG A 126 26.17 0.74 -6.89
C ARG A 126 27.39 0.48 -7.75
N LYS A 127 28.45 -0.07 -7.16
CA LYS A 127 29.49 -0.78 -7.91
C LYS A 127 28.80 -1.83 -8.77
N SER A 128 28.64 -1.51 -10.05
CA SER A 128 28.40 -2.51 -11.08
C SER A 128 29.60 -3.45 -11.09
N SER A 129 29.31 -4.75 -11.22
CA SER A 129 30.24 -5.88 -11.32
C SER A 129 30.99 -6.30 -10.04
N GLU A 130 30.42 -7.27 -9.30
CA GLU A 130 30.99 -8.62 -9.12
C GLU A 130 29.96 -9.57 -8.46
N PRO A 131 29.91 -10.87 -8.84
CA PRO A 131 28.90 -11.81 -8.34
C PRO A 131 29.34 -12.38 -6.99
N VAL A 132 28.91 -11.76 -5.89
CA VAL A 132 29.17 -12.24 -4.53
C VAL A 132 27.86 -12.63 -3.87
N GLU A 133 27.63 -13.94 -3.75
CA GLU A 133 26.88 -14.73 -2.74
C GLU A 133 25.68 -14.15 -1.93
N ASN A 134 25.08 -13.01 -2.29
CA ASN A 134 24.13 -12.27 -1.45
C ASN A 134 22.75 -12.03 -2.08
N ALA A 135 22.26 -12.96 -2.91
CA ALA A 135 20.94 -12.84 -3.55
C ALA A 135 19.78 -12.68 -2.54
N LEU A 136 19.91 -13.26 -1.35
CA LEU A 136 18.92 -13.13 -0.27
C LEU A 136 18.84 -11.70 0.29
N SER A 137 19.93 -10.93 0.31
CA SER A 137 19.95 -9.57 0.86
C SER A 137 19.30 -8.52 -0.06
N LEU A 138 19.46 -8.70 -1.39
CA LEU A 138 18.94 -7.75 -2.37
C LEU A 138 17.42 -7.88 -2.57
N GLU A 139 16.87 -9.10 -2.50
CA GLU A 139 15.42 -9.30 -2.54
C GLU A 139 14.74 -8.76 -1.28
N ASP A 140 15.36 -8.94 -0.11
CA ASP A 140 14.87 -8.40 1.15
C ASP A 140 14.89 -6.86 1.17
N GLU A 141 15.95 -6.23 0.65
CA GLU A 141 16.02 -4.78 0.50
C GLU A 141 14.97 -4.27 -0.49
N LYS A 142 14.79 -4.94 -1.63
CA LYS A 142 13.72 -4.60 -2.58
C LYS A 142 12.35 -4.71 -1.89
N TRP A 143 12.07 -5.80 -1.18
CA TRP A 143 10.79 -5.97 -0.49
C TRP A 143 10.51 -4.87 0.53
N LYS A 144 11.52 -4.44 1.30
CA LYS A 144 11.38 -3.31 2.23
C LYS A 144 10.98 -2.03 1.52
N VAL A 145 11.65 -1.70 0.41
CA VAL A 145 11.31 -0.50 -0.38
C VAL A 145 9.87 -0.58 -0.90
N TYR A 146 9.45 -1.71 -1.46
CA TYR A 146 8.06 -1.88 -1.94
C TYR A 146 7.05 -1.78 -0.80
N ARG A 147 7.36 -2.36 0.36
CA ARG A 147 6.52 -2.28 1.56
C ARG A 147 6.35 -0.84 2.02
N ASP A 148 7.44 -0.09 2.13
CA ASP A 148 7.41 1.30 2.60
C ASP A 148 6.69 2.21 1.61
N VAL A 149 6.96 2.03 0.31
CA VAL A 149 6.27 2.78 -0.75
C VAL A 149 4.78 2.47 -0.73
N ILE A 150 4.36 1.21 -0.76
CA ILE A 150 2.93 0.86 -0.78
C ILE A 150 2.23 1.33 0.51
N LEU A 151 2.88 1.18 1.67
CA LEU A 151 2.32 1.62 2.93
C LEU A 151 2.09 3.14 2.94
N ALA A 152 3.09 3.91 2.51
CA ALA A 152 2.97 5.35 2.37
C ALA A 152 1.93 5.72 1.31
N SER A 153 2.05 5.17 0.09
CA SER A 153 1.18 5.45 -1.05
C SER A 153 -0.31 5.17 -0.78
N THR A 154 -0.60 4.25 0.14
CA THR A 154 -1.98 3.87 0.51
C THR A 154 -2.44 4.42 1.86
N GLN A 155 -1.68 5.33 2.49
CA GLN A 155 -2.00 5.89 3.81
C GLN A 155 -2.26 4.80 4.87
N GLY A 156 -1.46 3.73 4.83
CA GLY A 156 -1.61 2.59 5.75
C GLY A 156 -2.75 1.61 5.41
N LYS A 157 -3.51 1.86 4.33
CA LYS A 157 -4.63 0.99 3.92
C LYS A 157 -4.19 -0.33 3.35
N LEU A 158 -3.01 -0.41 2.73
CA LEU A 158 -2.41 -1.65 2.27
C LEU A 158 -1.05 -1.86 2.93
N LEU A 159 -0.90 -3.02 3.57
CA LEU A 159 0.34 -3.44 4.21
C LEU A 159 0.88 -4.71 3.56
N LEU A 160 2.13 -4.68 3.11
CA LEU A 160 2.83 -5.89 2.69
C LEU A 160 3.42 -6.60 3.91
N LEU A 161 3.16 -7.91 4.03
CA LEU A 161 3.58 -8.73 5.17
C LEU A 161 4.74 -9.68 4.80
N LEU A 162 5.63 -9.91 5.75
CA LEU A 162 6.55 -11.04 5.75
C LEU A 162 5.84 -12.31 6.24
N GLU A 163 6.35 -13.47 5.85
CA GLU A 163 5.77 -14.77 6.25
C GLU A 163 5.62 -14.90 7.77
N LYS A 164 6.63 -14.46 8.53
CA LYS A 164 6.61 -14.49 10.01
C LYS A 164 5.47 -13.66 10.62
N GLU A 165 5.03 -12.60 9.94
CA GLU A 165 4.00 -11.67 10.44
C GLU A 165 2.59 -12.27 10.27
N LEU A 166 2.39 -13.24 9.36
CA LEU A 166 1.10 -13.91 9.17
C LEU A 166 0.57 -14.55 10.44
N THR A 167 1.45 -15.05 11.30
CA THR A 167 1.08 -15.72 12.55
C THR A 167 0.27 -14.81 13.48
N GLY A 168 0.53 -13.50 13.49
CA GLY A 168 -0.24 -12.53 14.26
C GLY A 168 -1.69 -12.40 13.77
N TYR A 169 -1.89 -12.44 12.45
CA TYR A 169 -3.21 -12.30 11.83
C TYR A 169 -4.06 -13.56 11.90
N LYS A 170 -3.44 -14.72 12.16
CA LYS A 170 -4.14 -16.00 12.39
C LYS A 170 -4.69 -16.15 13.81
N GLN A 171 -4.39 -15.22 14.71
CA GLN A 171 -4.91 -15.22 16.08
C GLN A 171 -6.39 -14.81 16.09
N GLY A 172 -7.11 -15.32 17.09
CA GLY A 172 -8.55 -15.10 17.26
C GLY A 172 -9.37 -16.38 17.09
N ARG A 173 -10.69 -16.22 17.20
CA ARG A 173 -11.64 -17.31 17.05
C ARG A 173 -11.99 -17.49 15.57
N ILE A 174 -11.76 -18.68 15.02
CA ILE A 174 -12.24 -19.04 13.69
C ILE A 174 -13.76 -19.23 13.76
N LEU A 175 -14.48 -18.44 12.97
CA LEU A 175 -15.94 -18.46 12.91
C LEU A 175 -16.46 -19.31 11.75
N ALA A 176 -15.75 -19.29 10.61
CA ALA A 176 -16.14 -20.05 9.44
C ALA A 176 -14.94 -20.29 8.50
N GLU A 177 -14.99 -21.39 7.75
CA GLU A 177 -13.99 -21.74 6.74
C GLU A 177 -14.65 -22.23 5.45
N GLY A 178 -14.10 -21.85 4.30
CA GLY A 178 -14.58 -22.27 2.99
C GLY A 178 -13.43 -22.60 2.04
N THR A 179 -13.61 -23.62 1.20
CA THR A 179 -12.65 -23.93 0.13
C THR A 179 -12.97 -23.17 -1.15
N ILE A 180 -11.93 -22.81 -1.90
CA ILE A 180 -12.00 -22.03 -3.15
C ILE A 180 -11.26 -22.82 -4.24
N HIS A 181 -12.00 -23.36 -5.21
CA HIS A 181 -11.44 -24.08 -6.35
C HIS A 181 -12.00 -23.58 -7.67
N ILE A 182 -13.30 -23.23 -7.71
CA ILE A 182 -14.02 -22.84 -8.92
C ILE A 182 -14.92 -21.63 -8.68
N PHE A 183 -15.32 -20.95 -9.75
CA PHE A 183 -16.18 -19.75 -9.67
C PHE A 183 -17.50 -19.96 -8.90
N SER A 184 -18.06 -21.18 -8.89
CA SER A 184 -19.26 -21.50 -8.10
C SER A 184 -19.01 -21.56 -6.59
N ASP A 185 -17.75 -21.51 -6.12
CA ASP A 185 -17.43 -21.41 -4.70
C ASP A 185 -17.60 -19.99 -4.16
N ILE A 186 -17.58 -18.96 -5.02
CA ILE A 186 -17.78 -17.56 -4.59
C ILE A 186 -19.13 -17.40 -3.88
N PRO A 187 -20.28 -17.79 -4.46
CA PRO A 187 -21.57 -17.68 -3.77
C PRO A 187 -21.65 -18.53 -2.51
N ARG A 188 -20.96 -19.69 -2.48
CA ARG A 188 -20.95 -20.58 -1.31
C ARG A 188 -20.21 -19.95 -0.13
N CYS A 189 -18.99 -19.47 -0.35
CA CYS A 189 -18.20 -18.77 0.67
C CYS A 189 -18.90 -17.49 1.14
N ARG A 190 -19.49 -16.75 0.20
CA ARG A 190 -20.27 -15.54 0.49
C ARG A 190 -21.47 -15.84 1.39
N LYS A 191 -22.23 -16.91 1.11
CA LYS A 191 -23.37 -17.32 1.94
C LYS A 191 -22.94 -17.76 3.33
N LEU A 192 -21.85 -18.53 3.43
CA LEU A 192 -21.30 -18.95 4.71
C LEU A 192 -20.91 -17.75 5.59
N ALA A 193 -20.11 -16.83 5.03
CA ALA A 193 -19.72 -15.60 5.71
C ALA A 193 -20.93 -14.74 6.12
N GLN A 194 -21.93 -14.63 5.23
CA GLN A 194 -23.16 -13.89 5.50
C GLN A 194 -23.89 -14.45 6.72
N GLN A 195 -24.14 -15.77 6.75
CA GLN A 195 -24.88 -16.40 7.85
C GLN A 195 -24.17 -16.21 9.18
N THR A 196 -22.84 -16.42 9.20
CA THR A 196 -22.03 -16.20 10.40
C THR A 196 -22.12 -14.76 10.92
N LEU A 197 -22.01 -13.76 10.04
CA LEU A 197 -22.09 -12.36 10.44
C LEU A 197 -23.51 -11.95 10.88
N GLU A 198 -24.55 -12.51 10.25
CA GLU A 198 -25.95 -12.30 10.65
C GLU A 198 -26.22 -12.86 12.05
N GLU A 199 -25.71 -14.06 12.35
CA GLU A 199 -25.82 -14.69 13.68
C GLU A 199 -25.09 -13.90 14.77
N MET A 200 -24.00 -13.21 14.41
CA MET A 200 -23.28 -12.29 15.29
C MET A 200 -23.98 -10.92 15.43
N GLY A 201 -25.03 -10.66 14.67
CA GLY A 201 -25.83 -9.45 14.77
C GLY A 201 -25.27 -8.23 14.03
N TYR A 202 -24.38 -8.42 13.06
CA TYR A 202 -23.88 -7.33 12.21
C TYR A 202 -25.01 -6.74 11.35
N SER A 203 -24.94 -5.44 11.10
CA SER A 203 -25.90 -4.77 10.23
C SER A 203 -25.84 -5.28 8.78
N ASN A 204 -27.01 -5.38 8.13
CA ASN A 204 -27.09 -5.84 6.73
C ASN A 204 -26.23 -4.96 5.79
N ALA A 205 -26.15 -3.66 6.06
CA ALA A 205 -25.32 -2.74 5.28
C ALA A 205 -23.83 -3.09 5.35
N SER A 206 -23.29 -3.33 6.55
CA SER A 206 -21.89 -3.73 6.74
C SER A 206 -21.62 -5.09 6.13
N ILE A 207 -22.50 -6.07 6.37
CA ILE A 207 -22.39 -7.41 5.77
C ILE A 207 -22.30 -7.31 4.26
N MET A 208 -23.21 -6.60 3.60
CA MET A 208 -23.21 -6.49 2.14
C MET A 208 -21.95 -5.81 1.59
N SER A 209 -21.41 -4.83 2.31
CA SER A 209 -20.15 -4.16 1.97
C SER A 209 -18.96 -5.12 2.09
N TRP A 210 -18.86 -5.88 3.18
CA TRP A 210 -17.76 -6.83 3.41
C TRP A 210 -17.80 -8.01 2.44
N LEU A 211 -19.00 -8.52 2.12
CA LEU A 211 -19.19 -9.59 1.15
C LEU A 211 -18.78 -9.18 -0.27
N LEU A 212 -18.88 -7.89 -0.62
CA LEU A 212 -18.42 -7.38 -1.91
C LEU A 212 -16.91 -7.53 -2.05
N VAL A 213 -16.14 -7.07 -1.06
CA VAL A 213 -14.67 -7.17 -1.08
C VAL A 213 -14.16 -8.58 -0.86
N LEU A 214 -14.87 -9.40 -0.08
CA LEU A 214 -14.63 -10.84 0.01
C LEU A 214 -14.73 -11.50 -1.38
N SER A 215 -15.78 -11.17 -2.14
CA SER A 215 -15.99 -11.74 -3.48
C SER A 215 -14.86 -11.36 -4.43
N GLU A 216 -14.32 -10.15 -4.32
CA GLU A 216 -13.18 -9.69 -5.10
C GLU A 216 -11.90 -10.45 -4.72
N ALA A 217 -11.63 -10.62 -3.42
CA ALA A 217 -10.48 -11.39 -2.95
C ALA A 217 -10.53 -12.86 -3.42
N ILE A 218 -11.68 -13.52 -3.28
CA ILE A 218 -11.88 -14.90 -3.78
C ILE A 218 -11.74 -14.95 -5.31
N THR A 219 -12.25 -13.94 -6.02
CA THR A 219 -12.10 -13.86 -7.48
C THR A 219 -10.63 -13.76 -7.89
N ASN A 220 -9.82 -13.01 -7.13
CA ASN A 220 -8.37 -12.93 -7.36
C ASN A 220 -7.70 -14.28 -7.14
N THR A 221 -8.08 -15.01 -6.08
CA THR A 221 -7.60 -16.39 -5.84
C THR A 221 -7.91 -17.32 -7.01
N ILE A 222 -9.13 -17.30 -7.56
CA ILE A 222 -9.50 -18.18 -8.70
C ILE A 222 -8.80 -17.75 -10.00
N LYS A 223 -8.60 -16.45 -10.19
CA LYS A 223 -7.98 -15.94 -11.43
C LYS A 223 -6.47 -16.13 -11.44
N HIS A 224 -5.81 -15.98 -10.31
CA HIS A 224 -4.35 -15.89 -10.22
C HIS A 224 -3.72 -17.05 -9.46
N GLY A 225 -4.46 -17.72 -8.59
CA GLY A 225 -4.06 -18.97 -7.93
C GLY A 225 -4.70 -20.20 -8.58
N GLU A 226 -4.30 -21.38 -8.09
CA GLU A 226 -4.87 -22.67 -8.49
C GLU A 226 -6.02 -23.09 -7.57
N GLU A 227 -5.76 -23.09 -6.27
CA GLU A 227 -6.72 -23.38 -5.21
C GLU A 227 -6.48 -22.45 -4.02
N GLY A 228 -7.49 -22.31 -3.17
CA GLY A 228 -7.38 -21.50 -1.96
C GLY A 228 -8.39 -21.83 -0.87
N LYS A 229 -8.29 -21.07 0.21
CA LYS A 229 -9.10 -21.18 1.42
C LYS A 229 -9.50 -19.79 1.91
N MET A 230 -10.76 -19.65 2.29
CA MET A 230 -11.27 -18.51 3.06
C MET A 230 -11.39 -18.93 4.53
N THR A 231 -10.91 -18.08 5.43
CA THR A 231 -11.10 -18.18 6.87
C THR A 231 -11.68 -16.87 7.39
N LEU A 232 -12.79 -16.93 8.12
CA LEU A 232 -13.38 -15.80 8.84
C LEU A 232 -12.97 -15.89 10.30
N ILE A 233 -12.29 -14.86 10.80
CA ILE A 233 -11.69 -14.82 12.13
C ILE A 233 -12.25 -13.63 12.90
N GLU A 234 -12.58 -13.84 14.16
CA GLU A 234 -12.87 -12.80 15.15
C GLU A 234 -11.66 -12.61 16.05
N ASP A 235 -11.03 -11.43 15.97
CA ASP A 235 -9.97 -11.01 16.87
C ASP A 235 -10.57 -10.06 17.90
N GLU A 236 -10.82 -10.57 19.10
CA GLU A 236 -11.40 -9.77 20.18
C GLU A 236 -10.42 -8.75 20.73
N ASP A 237 -9.13 -9.07 20.78
CA ASP A 237 -8.08 -8.23 21.35
C ASP A 237 -7.88 -6.96 20.52
N GLN A 238 -7.95 -7.09 19.19
CA GLN A 238 -7.88 -5.95 18.26
C GLN A 238 -9.25 -5.35 17.91
N ASN A 239 -10.33 -5.92 18.45
CA ASN A 239 -11.71 -5.54 18.14
C ASN A 239 -12.01 -5.57 16.63
N GLU A 240 -11.62 -6.66 15.97
CA GLU A 240 -11.67 -6.83 14.51
C GLU A 240 -12.38 -8.11 14.06
N ILE A 241 -12.99 -8.02 12.87
CA ILE A 241 -13.33 -9.17 12.03
C ILE A 241 -12.37 -9.21 10.86
N ARG A 242 -11.82 -10.40 10.57
CA ARG A 242 -10.89 -10.61 9.47
C ARG A 242 -11.38 -11.68 8.51
N PHE A 243 -11.36 -11.37 7.22
CA PHE A 243 -11.35 -12.38 6.17
C PHE A 243 -9.92 -12.63 5.76
N MET A 244 -9.44 -13.85 5.93
CA MET A 244 -8.15 -14.31 5.43
C MET A 244 -8.38 -15.24 4.25
N ILE A 245 -7.82 -14.87 3.10
CA ILE A 245 -7.92 -15.62 1.85
C ILE A 245 -6.51 -16.07 1.47
N GLU A 246 -6.27 -17.37 1.53
CA GLU A 246 -4.99 -18.01 1.19
C GLU A 246 -5.12 -18.70 -0.16
N ASP A 247 -4.13 -18.57 -1.04
CA ASP A 247 -4.05 -19.30 -2.31
C ASP A 247 -2.72 -20.06 -2.43
N LYS A 248 -2.69 -21.03 -3.35
CA LYS A 248 -1.47 -21.73 -3.78
C LYS A 248 -1.11 -21.37 -5.22
N GLY A 249 -1.06 -20.07 -5.52
CA GLY A 249 -0.63 -19.56 -6.81
C GLY A 249 0.88 -19.30 -6.91
N PRO A 250 1.35 -18.80 -8.06
CA PRO A 250 2.75 -18.36 -8.25
C PRO A 250 3.09 -17.08 -7.45
N GLY A 251 2.12 -16.50 -6.74
CA GLY A 251 2.25 -15.21 -6.10
C GLY A 251 2.07 -14.03 -7.05
N PHE A 252 2.14 -12.84 -6.48
CA PHE A 252 2.28 -11.56 -7.18
C PHE A 252 3.77 -11.26 -7.42
N PRO A 253 4.20 -11.00 -8.67
CA PRO A 253 5.51 -10.44 -8.94
C PRO A 253 5.66 -9.09 -8.20
N LEU A 254 6.77 -8.90 -7.49
CA LEU A 254 7.03 -7.66 -6.73
C LEU A 254 6.84 -6.41 -7.61
N GLU A 255 7.36 -6.47 -8.83
CA GLU A 255 7.37 -5.37 -9.79
C GLU A 255 5.96 -4.95 -10.25
N ASP A 256 5.00 -5.88 -10.20
CA ASP A 256 3.61 -5.63 -10.58
C ASP A 256 2.77 -5.13 -9.40
N LEU A 257 3.24 -5.27 -8.15
CA LEU A 257 2.46 -4.87 -6.97
C LEU A 257 2.07 -3.39 -6.96
N PRO A 258 2.94 -2.41 -7.24
CA PRO A 258 2.55 -1.00 -7.30
C PRO A 258 1.47 -0.76 -8.36
N LYS A 259 1.58 -1.43 -9.52
CA LYS A 259 0.59 -1.30 -10.58
C LYS A 259 -0.75 -1.93 -10.15
N ALA A 260 -0.72 -3.14 -9.62
CA ALA A 260 -1.92 -3.85 -9.18
C ALA A 260 -2.66 -3.17 -8.00
N THR A 261 -1.95 -2.38 -7.20
CA THR A 261 -2.48 -1.82 -5.95
C THR A 261 -2.74 -0.31 -6.02
N LEU A 262 -1.96 0.44 -6.81
CA LEU A 262 -2.03 1.91 -6.88
C LEU A 262 -2.63 2.42 -8.20
N LEU A 263 -2.63 1.63 -9.28
CA LEU A 263 -3.24 2.03 -10.54
C LEU A 263 -4.69 1.53 -10.63
N ALA A 264 -5.64 2.44 -10.42
CA ALA A 264 -7.04 2.17 -10.68
C ALA A 264 -7.23 1.77 -12.15
N GLY A 265 -7.73 0.55 -12.39
CA GLY A 265 -7.94 0.05 -13.75
C GLY A 265 -6.90 -0.97 -14.21
N TYR A 266 -5.78 -1.12 -13.50
CA TYR A 266 -4.70 -2.02 -13.91
C TYR A 266 -5.04 -3.48 -13.61
N SER A 267 -4.95 -4.32 -14.64
CA SER A 267 -5.23 -5.74 -14.54
C SER A 267 -4.36 -6.52 -15.52
N THR A 268 -3.70 -7.56 -15.02
CA THR A 268 -2.88 -8.47 -15.84
C THR A 268 -3.72 -9.47 -16.65
N LYS A 269 -5.04 -9.55 -16.40
CA LYS A 269 -6.04 -10.34 -17.15
C LYS A 269 -7.25 -9.46 -17.56
N LYS A 270 -8.22 -9.96 -18.33
CA LYS A 270 -9.48 -9.25 -18.66
C LYS A 270 -10.34 -9.02 -17.40
N SER A 271 -9.97 -8.04 -16.57
CA SER A 271 -10.74 -7.57 -15.43
C SER A 271 -10.70 -6.05 -15.35
N LEU A 272 -11.56 -5.45 -14.53
CA LEU A 272 -11.62 -3.99 -14.39
C LEU A 272 -10.40 -3.43 -13.64
N GLY A 273 -9.56 -4.26 -13.00
CA GLY A 273 -8.36 -3.77 -12.31
C GLY A 273 -8.63 -2.86 -11.12
N GLN A 274 -9.77 -3.05 -10.44
CA GLN A 274 -10.24 -2.22 -9.33
C GLN A 274 -10.22 -2.97 -8.00
N GLY A 275 -9.69 -4.19 -7.97
CA GLY A 275 -9.90 -5.09 -6.84
C GLY A 275 -9.29 -4.56 -5.54
N PHE A 276 -8.01 -4.20 -5.57
CA PHE A 276 -7.33 -3.59 -4.42
C PHE A 276 -7.94 -2.23 -4.05
N THR A 277 -8.29 -1.40 -5.03
CA THR A 277 -8.98 -0.13 -4.79
C THR A 277 -10.27 -0.32 -3.99
N LEU A 278 -11.09 -1.30 -4.36
CA LEU A 278 -12.34 -1.60 -3.68
C LEU A 278 -12.10 -2.17 -2.27
N MET A 279 -11.14 -3.08 -2.14
CA MET A 279 -10.72 -3.66 -0.85
C MET A 279 -10.25 -2.57 0.12
N MET A 280 -9.41 -1.62 -0.33
CA MET A 280 -8.89 -0.52 0.50
C MET A 280 -9.96 0.50 0.88
N LYS A 281 -10.94 0.76 0.00
CA LYS A 281 -12.05 1.70 0.28
C LYS A 281 -13.01 1.21 1.36
N ILE A 282 -13.25 -0.10 1.42
CA ILE A 282 -14.27 -0.69 2.28
C ILE A 282 -13.67 -1.25 3.58
N SER A 283 -12.44 -1.77 3.52
CA SER A 283 -11.78 -2.38 4.69
C SER A 283 -11.13 -1.33 5.57
N LYS A 284 -10.96 -1.65 6.86
CA LYS A 284 -10.08 -0.87 7.75
C LYS A 284 -8.66 -0.88 7.19
N GLN A 285 -8.17 -2.08 6.87
CA GLN A 285 -6.85 -2.35 6.32
C GLN A 285 -6.89 -3.63 5.46
N VAL A 286 -6.08 -3.65 4.42
CA VAL A 286 -5.76 -4.80 3.59
C VAL A 286 -4.32 -5.20 3.89
N CYS A 287 -4.06 -6.47 4.18
CA CYS A 287 -2.70 -6.99 4.26
C CYS A 287 -2.47 -8.00 3.15
N LEU A 288 -1.29 -7.99 2.56
CA LEU A 288 -0.90 -8.89 1.48
C LEU A 288 0.45 -9.53 1.80
N TYR A 289 0.46 -10.85 1.88
CA TYR A 289 1.66 -11.66 1.76
C TYR A 289 1.65 -12.34 0.40
N SER A 290 2.82 -12.45 -0.23
CA SER A 290 2.96 -13.12 -1.51
C SER A 290 4.32 -13.78 -1.61
N SER A 291 4.34 -15.00 -2.12
CA SER A 291 5.56 -15.77 -2.40
C SER A 291 5.32 -16.68 -3.61
N THR A 292 6.38 -17.34 -4.08
CA THR A 292 6.28 -18.38 -5.12
C THR A 292 5.45 -19.60 -4.71
N LYS A 293 5.09 -19.73 -3.43
CA LYS A 293 4.27 -20.83 -2.89
C LYS A 293 2.78 -20.46 -2.75
N GLY A 294 2.44 -19.19 -3.00
CA GLY A 294 1.08 -18.69 -2.82
C GLY A 294 1.03 -17.30 -2.19
N SER A 295 -0.18 -16.74 -2.17
CA SER A 295 -0.46 -15.45 -1.56
C SER A 295 -1.47 -15.56 -0.42
N THR A 296 -1.49 -14.55 0.43
CA THR A 296 -2.49 -14.39 1.48
C THR A 296 -2.98 -12.96 1.51
N ILE A 297 -4.27 -12.75 1.31
CA ILE A 297 -4.95 -11.47 1.47
C ILE A 297 -5.73 -11.50 2.77
N ILE A 298 -5.53 -10.49 3.62
CA ILE A 298 -6.28 -10.32 4.87
C ILE A 298 -7.04 -9.00 4.80
N LEU A 299 -8.36 -9.06 4.92
CA LEU A 299 -9.25 -7.90 4.98
C LEU A 299 -9.74 -7.74 6.41
N SER A 300 -9.37 -6.63 7.05
CA SER A 300 -9.74 -6.36 8.45
C SER A 300 -10.83 -5.30 8.52
N PHE A 301 -11.78 -5.51 9.43
CA PHE A 301 -12.92 -4.61 9.68
C PHE A 301 -13.09 -4.40 11.18
N ASN A 302 -13.53 -3.21 11.57
CA ASN A 302 -13.88 -2.97 12.98
C ASN A 302 -15.13 -3.79 13.36
N ARG A 303 -15.13 -4.38 14.56
CA ARG A 303 -16.38 -4.92 15.13
C ARG A 303 -17.37 -3.78 15.33
N GLU A 304 -18.64 -4.02 15.02
CA GLU A 304 -19.70 -3.08 15.34
C GLU A 304 -19.91 -3.09 16.86
N GLY A 305 -19.94 -1.91 17.48
CA GLY A 305 -20.15 -1.79 18.92
C GLY A 305 -21.47 -2.44 19.33
N HIS A 306 -21.38 -3.53 20.09
CA HIS A 306 -22.53 -4.20 20.66
C HIS A 306 -23.24 -3.21 21.60
N LYS A 307 -24.33 -2.58 21.16
CA LYS A 307 -25.33 -2.05 22.11
C LYS A 307 -25.97 -3.26 22.75
N GLY A 308 -25.31 -3.80 23.79
CA GLY A 308 -25.91 -4.76 24.68
C GLY A 308 -27.28 -4.22 25.10
N LYS A 309 -28.31 -5.05 24.95
CA LYS A 309 -29.64 -4.76 25.48
C LYS A 309 -29.47 -4.34 26.93
N ILE A 310 -29.68 -3.07 27.22
CA ILE A 310 -29.88 -2.62 28.60
C ILE A 310 -31.12 -3.36 29.04
N ASN A 311 -30.94 -4.34 29.93
CA ASN A 311 -32.04 -4.97 30.65
C ASN A 311 -32.81 -3.85 31.37
N GLN A 312 -33.95 -3.45 30.81
CA GLN A 312 -34.98 -2.81 31.60
C GLN A 312 -35.68 -3.91 32.39
N THR A 313 -35.10 -4.18 33.56
CA THR A 313 -35.78 -4.77 34.71
C THR A 313 -35.53 -3.82 35.87
N GLY A 314 -36.58 -3.11 36.27
CA GLY A 314 -36.60 -2.09 37.33
C GLY A 314 -37.74 -1.13 37.11
#